data_AF-A0A3N5HKT5-F1
#
_entry.id   AF-A0A3N5HKT5-F1
#
_cell.length_a   1.000
_cell.length_b   1.000
_cell.length_c   1.000
_cell.angle_alpha   90.00
_cell.angle_beta   90.00
_cell.angle_gamma   90.00
#
_symmetry.space_group_name_H-M   'P 1'
#
loop_
_entity.id
_entity.type
_entity.pdbx_description
1 polymer ?
#
loop_
_entity_poly.entity_id
_entity_poly.type
_entity_poly.pdbx_seq_one_letter_code
_entity_poly.pdbx_strand_id
1 'polypeptide(L)'
;MRNTLKDFKARALARPDVRREYEGLKDEFEILDEILKARAEAGFTQAELAARIGTTQSAVARLETAMGKHSPSIGTLKRYASALGYRLQVRLVKEQGFTTVGEITHSVPDEASTLLV
;
A
#
# COMPACT_ATOMS: atom_id res chain seq x y z
N MET A 1 -14.20 22.08 23.35
CA MET A 1 -13.82 20.67 23.11
C MET A 1 -12.43 20.65 22.50
N ARG A 2 -11.48 19.87 23.03
CA ARG A 2 -10.21 19.64 22.32
C ARG A 2 -10.52 18.73 21.14
N ASN A 3 -10.40 19.25 19.93
CA ASN A 3 -10.51 18.46 18.71
C ASN A 3 -9.16 17.78 18.49
N THR A 4 -8.97 16.60 19.09
CA THR A 4 -7.75 15.82 18.81
C THR A 4 -7.85 15.16 17.44
N LEU A 5 -6.70 14.82 16.84
CA LEU A 5 -6.67 14.04 15.59
C LEU A 5 -7.43 12.72 15.74
N LYS A 6 -7.34 12.09 16.93
CA LYS A 6 -8.07 10.86 17.25
C LYS A 6 -9.58 11.06 17.17
N ASP A 7 -10.09 12.13 17.78
CA ASP A 7 -11.53 12.44 17.78
C ASP A 7 -12.03 12.81 16.38
N PHE A 8 -11.23 13.55 15.61
CA PHE A 8 -11.53 13.87 14.22
C PHE A 8 -11.61 12.61 13.35
N LYS A 9 -10.60 11.73 13.45
CA LYS A 9 -10.54 10.48 12.68
C LYS A 9 -11.74 9.57 13.00
N ALA A 10 -12.09 9.45 14.29
CA ALA A 10 -13.24 8.65 14.71
C ALA A 10 -14.56 9.15 14.09
N ARG A 11 -14.79 10.48 14.07
CA ARG A 11 -15.98 11.06 13.44
C ARG A 11 -15.98 10.93 11.92
N ALA A 12 -14.82 11.09 11.28
CA ALA A 12 -14.69 10.95 9.84
C ALA A 12 -15.00 9.51 9.38
N LEU A 13 -14.43 8.51 10.06
CA LEU A 13 -14.62 7.09 9.75
C LEU A 13 -16.01 6.54 10.15
N ALA A 14 -16.81 7.30 10.90
CA ALA A 14 -18.21 6.96 11.15
C ALA A 14 -19.06 7.06 9.87
N ARG A 15 -18.62 7.83 8.87
CA ARG A 15 -19.29 7.95 7.58
C ARG A 15 -18.88 6.78 6.64
N PRO A 16 -19.83 5.99 6.10
CA PRO A 16 -19.50 4.81 5.29
C PRO A 16 -18.72 5.12 4.00
N ASP A 17 -19.03 6.22 3.33
CA ASP A 17 -18.29 6.70 2.15
C ASP A 17 -16.83 6.97 2.49
N VAL A 18 -16.57 7.72 3.56
CA VAL A 18 -15.21 8.05 4.01
C VAL A 18 -14.46 6.80 4.43
N ARG A 19 -15.13 5.89 5.16
CA ARG A 19 -14.54 4.61 5.57
C ARG A 19 -14.07 3.80 4.38
N ARG A 20 -14.94 3.62 3.37
CA ARG A 20 -14.62 2.82 2.18
C ARG A 20 -13.40 3.38 1.44
N GLU A 21 -13.36 4.69 1.21
CA GLU A 21 -12.21 5.32 0.54
C GLU A 21 -10.94 5.24 1.41
N TYR A 22 -11.07 5.39 2.73
CA TYR A 22 -9.94 5.29 3.64
C TYR A 22 -9.36 3.87 3.71
N GLU A 23 -10.22 2.85 3.76
CA GLU A 23 -9.84 1.44 3.72
C GLU A 23 -9.24 1.06 2.37
N GLY A 24 -9.74 1.64 1.27
CA GLY A 24 -9.17 1.46 -0.07
C GLY A 24 -7.76 2.04 -0.26
N LEU A 25 -7.31 2.93 0.63
CA LEU A 25 -5.94 3.50 0.63
C LEU A 25 -4.98 2.76 1.57
N LYS A 26 -5.41 1.65 2.18
CA LYS A 26 -4.64 0.97 3.22
C LYS A 26 -3.28 0.51 2.72
N ASP A 27 -3.23 -0.07 1.53
CA ASP A 27 -1.99 -0.61 0.95
C ASP A 27 -0.98 0.52 0.65
N GLU A 28 -1.46 1.66 0.15
CA GLU A 28 -0.64 2.86 -0.04
C GLU A 28 -0.05 3.37 1.29
N PHE A 29 -0.86 3.39 2.35
CA PHE A 29 -0.38 3.82 3.67
C PHE A 29 0.66 2.85 4.24
N GLU A 30 0.50 1.54 4.03
CA GLU A 30 1.47 0.53 4.47
C GLU A 30 2.82 0.70 3.76
N ILE A 31 2.81 0.93 2.45
CA ILE A 31 4.03 1.21 1.69
C ILE A 31 4.72 2.48 2.21
N LEU A 32 3.95 3.55 2.43
CA LEU A 32 4.49 4.81 2.90
C LEU A 32 5.11 4.69 4.31
N ASP A 33 4.42 4.00 5.22
CA ASP A 33 4.90 3.78 6.59
C ASP A 33 6.24 3.03 6.59
N GLU A 34 6.38 1.98 5.77
CA GLU A 34 7.62 1.22 5.64
C GLU A 34 8.79 2.09 5.14
N ILE A 35 8.54 2.95 4.14
CA ILE A 35 9.54 3.87 3.59
C ILE A 35 10.00 4.89 4.64
N LEU A 36 9.05 5.52 5.34
CA LEU A 36 9.33 6.54 6.35
C LEU A 36 10.06 5.94 7.55
N LYS A 37 9.64 4.75 7.99
CA LYS A 37 10.29 4.00 9.05
C LYS A 37 11.73 3.65 8.70
N ALA A 38 11.97 3.10 7.51
CA ALA A 38 13.33 2.77 7.05
C ALA A 38 14.25 4.01 7.03
N ARG A 39 13.74 5.17 6.61
CA ARG A 39 14.52 6.42 6.65
C ARG A 39 14.82 6.86 8.09
N ALA A 40 13.83 6.79 8.97
CA ALA A 40 14.00 7.15 10.37
C ALA A 40 15.03 6.25 11.07
N GLU A 41 14.96 4.94 10.85
CA GLU A 41 15.91 3.96 11.40
C GLU A 41 17.33 4.16 10.87
N ALA A 42 17.49 4.50 9.60
CA ALA A 42 18.78 4.81 9.01
C ALA A 42 19.33 6.19 9.43
N GLY A 43 18.53 7.02 10.11
CA GLY A 43 18.95 8.32 10.66
C GLY A 43 19.13 9.43 9.63
N PHE A 44 18.58 9.29 8.41
CA PHE A 44 18.73 10.29 7.36
C PHE A 44 17.60 11.33 7.35
N THR A 45 17.96 12.60 7.22
CA THR A 45 17.04 13.65 6.77
C THR A 45 16.69 13.46 5.28
N GLN A 46 15.60 14.08 4.84
CA GLN A 46 15.23 14.07 3.41
C GLN A 46 16.32 14.69 2.52
N ALA A 47 17.03 15.71 3.02
CA ALA A 47 18.09 16.38 2.27
C ALA A 47 19.34 15.51 2.11
N GLU A 48 19.75 14.81 3.17
CA GLU A 48 20.90 13.90 3.11
C GLU A 48 20.60 12.69 2.22
N LEU A 49 19.38 12.15 2.31
CA LEU A 49 18.95 11.08 1.42
C LEU A 49 18.92 11.54 -0.04
N ALA A 50 18.41 12.75 -0.31
CA ALA A 50 18.40 13.32 -1.64
C ALA A 50 19.81 13.46 -2.23
N ALA A 51 20.76 13.98 -1.44
CA ALA A 51 22.16 14.07 -1.84
C ALA A 51 22.75 12.69 -2.16
N ARG A 52 22.42 11.67 -1.36
CA ARG A 52 22.91 10.30 -1.55
C ARG A 52 22.31 9.61 -2.78
N ILE A 53 21.05 9.87 -3.11
CA ILE A 53 20.38 9.34 -4.31
C ILE A 53 20.78 10.13 -5.58
N GLY A 54 21.29 11.36 -5.43
CA GLY A 54 21.56 12.26 -6.55
C GLY A 54 20.30 12.96 -7.06
N THR A 55 19.45 13.43 -6.16
CA THR A 55 18.20 14.16 -6.49
C THR A 55 17.99 15.35 -5.54
N THR A 56 16.86 16.04 -5.65
CA THR A 56 16.53 17.19 -4.79
C THR A 56 15.76 16.76 -3.53
N GLN A 57 15.89 17.53 -2.45
CA GLN A 57 15.06 17.33 -1.25
C GLN A 57 13.57 17.36 -1.59
N SER A 58 13.13 18.26 -2.48
CA SER A 58 11.74 18.34 -2.93
C SER A 58 11.27 17.10 -3.70
N ALA A 59 12.17 16.41 -4.41
CA ALA A 59 11.85 15.15 -5.06
C ALA A 59 11.68 14.01 -4.05
N VAL A 60 12.53 13.96 -3.01
CA VAL A 60 12.38 13.00 -1.90
C VAL A 60 11.12 13.28 -1.08
N ALA A 61 10.84 14.54 -0.74
CA ALA A 61 9.63 14.93 -0.03
C ALA A 61 8.35 14.56 -0.81
N ARG A 62 8.36 14.74 -2.14
CA ARG A 62 7.27 14.30 -3.00
C ARG A 62 7.13 12.78 -3.00
N LEU A 63 8.23 12.03 -3.06
CA LEU A 63 8.19 10.57 -2.96
C LEU A 63 7.57 10.11 -1.64
N GLU A 64 7.92 10.76 -0.52
CA GLU A 64 7.41 10.48 0.83
C GLU A 64 5.99 11.01 1.09
N THR A 65 5.33 11.60 0.10
CA THR A 65 3.96 12.12 0.25
C THR A 65 3.03 11.70 -0.87
N ALA A 66 3.56 11.33 -2.03
CA ALA A 66 2.79 10.95 -3.21
C ALA A 66 2.53 9.44 -3.22
N MET A 67 1.38 9.03 -2.68
CA MET A 67 0.83 7.69 -2.91
C MET A 67 -0.43 7.78 -3.78
N GLY A 68 -0.74 6.70 -4.51
CA GLY A 68 -1.88 6.61 -5.43
C GLY A 68 -1.52 7.04 -6.87
N LYS A 69 -2.24 8.03 -7.42
CA LYS A 69 -2.11 8.47 -8.83
C LYS A 69 -0.69 8.88 -9.25
N HIS A 70 0.13 9.30 -8.30
CA HIS A 70 1.51 9.73 -8.51
C HIS A 70 2.54 8.88 -7.75
N SER A 71 2.21 7.61 -7.50
CA SER A 71 3.10 6.67 -6.81
C SER A 71 4.47 6.57 -7.50
N PRO A 72 5.56 6.47 -6.71
CA PRO A 72 6.90 6.28 -7.25
C PRO A 72 7.01 4.92 -7.95
N SER A 73 7.82 4.86 -9.02
CA SER A 73 8.11 3.58 -9.68
C SER A 73 8.92 2.64 -8.78
N ILE A 74 8.84 1.34 -9.04
CA ILE A 74 9.66 0.32 -8.37
C ILE A 74 11.16 0.66 -8.45
N GLY A 75 11.64 1.17 -9.58
CA GLY A 75 13.03 1.59 -9.73
C GLY A 75 13.42 2.75 -8.81
N THR A 76 12.47 3.65 -8.54
CA THR A 76 12.66 4.75 -7.60
C THR A 76 12.72 4.23 -6.15
N LEU A 77 11.80 3.34 -5.78
CA LEU A 77 11.79 2.68 -4.47
C LEU A 77 13.07 1.87 -4.23
N LYS A 78 13.59 1.19 -5.26
CA LYS A 78 14.85 0.45 -5.18
C LYS A 78 16.03 1.37 -4.88
N ARG A 79 16.16 2.51 -5.59
CA ARG A 79 17.23 3.50 -5.31
C ARG A 79 17.11 4.08 -3.91
N TYR A 80 15.88 4.38 -3.47
CA TYR A 80 15.60 4.87 -2.12
C TYR A 80 16.08 3.88 -1.06
N ALA A 81 15.63 2.62 -1.14
CA ALA A 81 16.04 1.56 -0.23
C ALA A 81 17.57 1.36 -0.23
N SER A 82 18.20 1.28 -1.40
CA SER A 82 19.65 1.08 -1.49
C SER A 82 20.45 2.24 -0.90
N ALA A 83 19.96 3.49 -1.03
CA ALA A 83 20.59 4.63 -0.40
C ALA A 83 20.54 4.54 1.14
N LEU A 84 19.50 3.92 1.70
CA LEU A 84 19.38 3.69 3.14
C LEU A 84 20.07 2.40 3.63
N GLY A 85 20.68 1.60 2.74
CA GLY A 85 21.28 0.31 3.09
C GLY A 85 20.30 -0.87 3.13
N TYR A 86 19.08 -0.68 2.62
CA TYR A 86 18.05 -1.71 2.52
C TYR A 86 17.98 -2.30 1.10
N ARG A 87 17.33 -3.47 1.01
CA ARG A 87 16.96 -4.10 -0.26
C ARG A 87 15.44 -4.13 -0.38
N LEU A 88 14.90 -3.63 -1.48
CA LEU A 88 13.47 -3.73 -1.79
C LEU A 88 13.09 -5.20 -2.02
N GLN A 89 12.11 -5.70 -1.27
CA GLN A 89 11.47 -6.99 -1.49
C GLN A 89 9.99 -6.76 -1.81
N VAL A 90 9.50 -7.39 -2.88
CA VAL A 90 8.09 -7.36 -3.26
C VAL A 90 7.53 -8.76 -3.07
N ARG A 91 6.36 -8.86 -2.45
CA ARG A 91 5.64 -10.12 -2.21
C ARG A 91 4.21 -9.94 -2.69
N LEU A 92 3.73 -10.91 -3.47
CA LEU A 92 2.31 -11.01 -3.80
C LEU A 92 1.58 -11.71 -2.65
N VAL A 93 0.50 -11.12 -2.18
CA VAL A 93 -0.41 -11.70 -1.21
C VAL A 93 -1.72 -12.06 -1.92
N LYS A 94 -2.32 -13.19 -1.57
CA LYS A 94 -3.62 -13.57 -2.13
C LYS A 94 -4.71 -12.75 -1.44
N GLU A 95 -5.55 -12.10 -2.25
CA GLU A 95 -6.81 -11.51 -1.82
C GLU A 95 -7.75 -12.60 -1.28
N GLN A 96 -8.42 -12.33 -0.16
CA GLN A 96 -9.41 -13.25 0.38
C GLN A 96 -10.65 -13.25 -0.52
N GLY A 97 -11.15 -14.43 -0.86
CA GLY A 97 -12.32 -14.57 -1.75
C GLY A 97 -12.00 -14.56 -3.26
N PHE A 98 -10.72 -14.54 -3.64
CA PHE A 98 -10.34 -14.75 -5.05
C PHE A 98 -10.25 -16.26 -5.36
N THR A 99 -11.27 -16.78 -6.04
CA THR A 99 -11.34 -18.18 -6.47
C THR A 99 -10.40 -18.43 -7.65
N THR A 100 -9.56 -19.46 -7.55
CA THR A 100 -8.68 -19.85 -8.66
C THR A 100 -9.46 -20.59 -9.75
N VAL A 101 -9.00 -20.52 -11.00
CA VAL A 101 -9.67 -21.18 -12.15
C VAL A 101 -9.91 -22.69 -11.91
N GLY A 102 -9.07 -23.33 -11.10
CA GLY A 102 -9.24 -24.74 -10.70
C GLY A 102 -10.39 -25.01 -9.73
N GLU A 103 -10.74 -24.05 -8.88
CA GLU A 103 -11.85 -24.16 -7.92
C GLU A 103 -13.21 -23.91 -8.59
N ILE A 104 -13.24 -23.20 -9.73
CA ILE A 104 -14.46 -23.01 -10.55
C ILE A 104 -14.93 -24.35 -11.15
N THR A 105 -14.00 -25.25 -11.49
CA THR A 105 -14.31 -26.51 -12.19
C THR A 105 -14.97 -27.56 -11.27
N HIS A 106 -14.86 -27.42 -9.95
CA HIS A 106 -15.51 -28.32 -8.98
C HIS A 106 -16.87 -27.82 -8.45
N SER A 107 -17.36 -26.68 -8.94
CA SER A 107 -18.61 -26.06 -8.46
C SER A 107 -19.74 -26.03 -9.50
N VAL A 108 -19.60 -26.68 -10.65
CA VAL A 108 -20.73 -26.86 -11.58
C VAL A 108 -21.59 -28.02 -11.07
N PRO A 109 -22.85 -27.80 -10.66
CA PRO A 109 -23.75 -28.89 -10.34
C PRO A 109 -23.97 -29.72 -11.61
N ASP A 110 -23.89 -31.04 -11.49
CA ASP A 110 -24.26 -32.00 -12.52
C ASP A 110 -25.77 -31.90 -12.80
N GLU A 111 -26.19 -31.00 -13.70
CA GLU A 111 -27.58 -30.91 -14.18
C GLU A 111 -27.93 -32.00 -15.22
N ALA A 112 -27.19 -33.11 -15.29
CA ALA A 112 -27.44 -34.20 -16.24
C ALA A 112 -27.93 -35.51 -15.60
N SER A 113 -28.63 -35.47 -14.46
CA SER A 113 -29.18 -36.68 -13.81
C SER A 113 -30.66 -36.67 -13.43
N THR A 114 -31.51 -35.87 -14.12
CA THR A 114 -32.98 -35.94 -13.95
C THR A 114 -33.70 -36.44 -15.20
N LEU A 115 -33.10 -37.39 -15.93
CA LEU A 115 -33.76 -38.06 -17.04
C LEU A 115 -33.38 -39.54 -17.08
N LEU A 116 -33.69 -40.27 -16.00
CA LEU A 116 -34.07 -41.67 -16.06
C LEU A 116 -34.79 -42.07 -14.76
N VAL A 117 -35.90 -42.79 -14.94
CA VAL A 117 -36.86 -43.37 -13.97
C VAL A 117 -38.02 -42.46 -13.58
#